data_AF-A0A8H5LUB6-F1
#
_entry.id   AF-A0A8H5LUB6-F1
#
_cell.length_a   1.000
_cell.length_b   1.000
_cell.length_c   1.000
_cell.angle_alpha   90.00
_cell.angle_beta   90.00
_cell.angle_gamma   90.00
#
_symmetry.space_group_name_H-M   'P 1'
#
loop_
_entity.id
_entity.type
_entity.pdbx_description
1 polymer ?
#
loop_
_entity_poly.entity_id
_entity_poly.type
_entity_poly.pdbx_seq_one_letter_code
_entity_poly.pdbx_strand_id
1 'polypeptide(L)'
;MHARFEGRIKKLNICNTKEELGPEHGLDAFRQAVPPARQSPFTAAWDDEVDNDMSTIQPPQPPGGLPQASPETCVNLSLFKELLKEYRQLDDTINMRLNRANANVRDEERGRTAKGTIEDQACARLWQELVSNWNRRKQLVGYCVSIVDRGLEEKQKIIENQDTSPAARRKIVAEKYADEVKRQQFHNEVSVEMIVRKRSLEVFRSKCRYFVPPLTDVEARRMWDAALR
;
A
#
# COMPACT_ATOMS: atom_id res chain seq x y z
N MET A 1 0.03 51.18 -35.47
CA MET A 1 -1.41 51.09 -35.77
C MET A 1 -2.04 50.12 -34.79
N HIS A 2 -2.86 50.65 -33.89
CA HIS A 2 -3.64 49.92 -32.89
C HIS A 2 -4.88 49.28 -33.53
N ALA A 3 -5.22 48.06 -33.13
CA ALA A 3 -6.60 47.59 -33.21
C ALA A 3 -6.90 46.64 -32.03
N ARG A 4 -7.66 47.17 -31.06
CA ARG A 4 -8.40 46.43 -30.02
C ARG A 4 -9.51 45.63 -30.69
N PHE A 5 -9.77 44.42 -30.19
CA PHE A 5 -11.07 43.78 -30.33
C PHE A 5 -11.68 43.59 -28.93
N GLU A 6 -12.77 44.31 -28.70
CA GLU A 6 -13.71 44.13 -27.59
C GLU A 6 -14.82 43.16 -28.03
N GLY A 7 -15.31 42.31 -27.12
CA GLY A 7 -16.48 41.47 -27.34
C GLY A 7 -16.72 40.52 -26.15
N ARG A 8 -17.33 40.98 -25.07
CA ARG A 8 -18.78 40.99 -24.76
C ARG A 8 -19.32 39.62 -24.32
N ILE A 9 -19.51 39.52 -23.01
CA ILE A 9 -20.16 38.46 -22.23
C ILE A 9 -21.64 38.32 -22.66
N LYS A 10 -22.10 37.08 -22.85
CA LYS A 10 -23.53 36.71 -22.74
C LYS A 10 -23.67 35.52 -21.80
N LYS A 11 -24.35 35.76 -20.67
CA LYS A 11 -24.84 34.75 -19.72
C LYS A 11 -25.99 33.98 -20.38
N LEU A 12 -26.00 32.67 -20.24
CA LEU A 12 -27.18 31.82 -20.46
C LEU A 12 -27.54 31.17 -19.13
N ASN A 13 -28.63 31.65 -18.55
CA ASN A 13 -29.42 30.94 -17.54
C ASN A 13 -30.25 29.88 -18.26
N ILE A 14 -30.22 28.63 -17.79
CA ILE A 14 -31.19 27.61 -18.19
C ILE A 14 -31.89 27.11 -16.93
N CYS A 15 -33.21 27.07 -17.03
CA CYS A 15 -34.19 26.88 -15.97
C CYS A 15 -34.23 25.48 -15.37
N ASN A 16 -34.64 25.47 -14.10
CA ASN A 16 -35.27 24.37 -13.36
C ASN A 16 -36.60 23.96 -14.03
N THR A 17 -36.84 22.65 -14.16
CA THR A 17 -38.19 22.07 -14.16
C THR A 17 -38.18 20.77 -13.37
N LYS A 18 -38.95 20.75 -12.28
CA LYS A 18 -39.38 19.57 -11.53
C LYS A 18 -40.40 18.81 -12.36
N GLU A 19 -40.32 17.48 -12.38
CA GLU A 19 -41.35 16.61 -12.93
C GLU A 19 -41.94 15.76 -11.79
N GLU A 20 -43.27 15.74 -11.75
CA GLU A 20 -44.12 15.19 -10.68
C GLU A 20 -44.37 13.69 -10.91
N LEU A 21 -44.41 12.93 -9.80
CA LEU A 21 -44.77 11.52 -9.75
C LEU A 21 -46.28 11.38 -9.47
N GLY A 22 -47.00 10.69 -10.37
CA GLY A 22 -48.34 10.17 -10.14
C GLY A 22 -48.32 8.68 -9.71
N PRO A 23 -49.34 8.17 -8.99
CA PRO A 23 -49.38 6.80 -8.49
C PRO A 23 -50.31 5.90 -9.31
N GLU A 24 -49.91 4.65 -9.56
CA GLU A 24 -50.85 3.58 -9.97
C GLU A 24 -50.66 2.31 -9.13
N HIS A 25 -51.80 1.72 -8.77
CA HIS A 25 -52.02 0.49 -8.03
C HIS A 25 -51.70 -0.75 -8.88
N GLY A 26 -51.28 -1.86 -8.26
CA GLY A 26 -51.18 -3.14 -8.97
C GLY A 26 -50.57 -4.32 -8.20
N LEU A 27 -51.35 -4.87 -7.28
CA LEU A 27 -51.58 -6.30 -7.01
C LEU A 27 -50.44 -7.34 -7.01
N ASP A 28 -50.27 -7.93 -5.83
CA ASP A 28 -49.97 -9.33 -5.49
C ASP A 28 -49.92 -10.36 -6.64
N ALA A 29 -48.78 -11.05 -6.76
CA ALA A 29 -48.71 -12.52 -6.87
C ALA A 29 -47.24 -13.02 -6.92
N PHE A 30 -47.02 -14.23 -6.41
CA PHE A 30 -45.79 -15.04 -6.42
C PHE A 30 -44.74 -14.79 -5.33
N ARG A 31 -45.10 -15.17 -4.10
CA ARG A 31 -44.15 -15.72 -3.12
C ARG A 31 -44.34 -17.23 -3.08
N GLN A 32 -43.50 -17.96 -3.80
CA GLN A 32 -43.35 -19.41 -3.63
C GLN A 32 -42.09 -19.73 -2.82
N ALA A 33 -42.19 -20.82 -2.08
CA ALA A 33 -41.41 -21.19 -0.93
C ALA A 33 -39.95 -21.53 -1.25
N VAL A 34 -39.04 -21.06 -0.38
CA VAL A 34 -37.65 -21.51 -0.29
C VAL A 34 -37.59 -22.59 0.80
N PRO A 35 -37.22 -23.85 0.49
CA PRO A 35 -36.97 -24.85 1.52
C PRO A 35 -35.62 -24.59 2.21
N PRO A 36 -35.50 -24.83 3.53
CA PRO A 36 -34.26 -24.64 4.26
C PRO A 36 -33.23 -25.73 3.92
N ALA A 37 -31.98 -25.31 3.80
CA ALA A 37 -30.82 -26.18 3.62
C ALA A 37 -30.71 -27.19 4.78
N ARG A 38 -30.75 -28.48 4.43
CA ARG A 38 -30.55 -29.59 5.35
C ARG A 38 -29.06 -29.67 5.70
N GLN A 39 -28.73 -29.41 6.95
CA GLN A 39 -27.40 -29.66 7.51
C GLN A 39 -27.15 -31.18 7.54
N SER A 40 -26.01 -31.61 7.00
CA SER A 40 -25.53 -32.99 7.11
C SER A 40 -24.68 -33.13 8.37
N PRO A 41 -24.87 -34.21 9.16
CA PRO A 41 -24.07 -34.48 10.35
C PRO A 41 -22.81 -35.26 9.95
N PHE A 42 -21.66 -34.62 10.01
CA PHE A 42 -20.40 -35.37 10.10
C PHE A 42 -19.49 -34.65 11.09
N THR A 43 -19.73 -34.93 12.37
CA THR A 43 -18.77 -34.72 13.44
C THR A 43 -18.07 -36.04 13.73
N ALA A 44 -16.76 -35.92 13.96
CA ALA A 44 -15.89 -36.82 14.71
C ALA A 44 -15.10 -37.90 13.94
N ALA A 45 -13.86 -38.04 14.43
CA ALA A 45 -12.87 -39.10 14.22
C ALA A 45 -11.97 -38.97 12.98
N TRP A 46 -10.87 -38.22 13.14
CA TRP A 46 -9.49 -38.64 12.84
C TRP A 46 -8.54 -37.71 13.63
N ASP A 47 -8.52 -37.85 14.96
CA ASP A 47 -7.30 -37.64 15.72
C ASP A 47 -6.63 -39.01 15.80
N ASP A 48 -5.43 -39.13 15.24
CA ASP A 48 -4.35 -39.96 15.76
C ASP A 48 -3.07 -39.64 14.96
N GLU A 49 -2.15 -38.95 15.65
CA GLU A 49 -0.71 -39.22 15.67
C GLU A 49 0.09 -39.20 14.36
N VAL A 50 0.64 -38.02 14.04
CA VAL A 50 2.07 -37.89 13.68
C VAL A 50 2.59 -36.58 14.28
N ASP A 51 3.13 -36.68 15.49
CA ASP A 51 4.12 -35.72 15.99
C ASP A 51 5.39 -35.84 15.14
N ASN A 52 5.69 -34.81 14.35
CA ASN A 52 7.07 -34.54 13.94
C ASN A 52 7.30 -33.03 13.90
N ASP A 53 7.70 -32.52 15.06
CA ASP A 53 8.64 -31.41 15.28
C ASP A 53 8.85 -30.45 14.09
N MET A 54 7.99 -29.43 14.01
CA MET A 54 8.19 -28.25 13.18
C MET A 54 7.93 -26.99 14.03
N SER A 55 8.61 -26.88 15.17
CA SER A 55 8.43 -25.73 16.05
C SER A 55 9.72 -25.34 16.78
N THR A 56 10.77 -24.97 16.04
CA THR A 56 11.76 -24.01 16.58
C THR A 56 12.61 -23.23 15.56
N ILE A 57 12.06 -22.85 14.41
CA ILE A 57 12.68 -21.78 13.60
C ILE A 57 11.81 -20.54 13.72
N GLN A 58 12.01 -19.81 14.81
CA GLN A 58 11.46 -18.46 14.93
C GLN A 58 12.11 -17.60 13.83
N PRO A 59 11.34 -17.03 12.89
CA PRO A 59 11.93 -16.18 11.86
C PRO A 59 12.67 -15.02 12.53
N PRO A 60 13.88 -14.67 12.03
CA PRO A 60 14.67 -13.59 12.60
C PRO A 60 13.81 -12.34 12.68
N GLN A 61 13.62 -11.82 13.89
CA GLN A 61 12.87 -10.60 14.09
C GLN A 61 13.60 -9.47 13.37
N PRO A 62 12.92 -8.71 12.49
CA PRO A 62 13.57 -7.61 11.79
C PRO A 62 14.07 -6.59 12.83
N PRO A 63 15.35 -6.18 12.75
CA PRO A 63 15.87 -5.18 13.67
C PRO A 63 15.20 -3.84 13.40
N GLY A 64 14.41 -3.37 14.36
CA GLY A 64 13.84 -2.02 14.39
C GLY A 64 12.37 -1.93 13.99
N GLY A 65 11.48 -2.07 14.99
CA GLY A 65 10.27 -1.26 15.08
C GLY A 65 9.34 -1.22 13.85
N LEU A 66 9.14 -2.34 13.16
CA LEU A 66 7.95 -2.58 12.37
C LEU A 66 6.92 -3.29 13.27
N PRO A 67 6.05 -2.57 14.01
CA PRO A 67 4.84 -3.21 14.48
C PRO A 67 4.09 -3.68 13.24
N GLN A 68 3.61 -4.92 13.25
CA GLN A 68 2.55 -5.48 12.37
C GLN A 68 2.97 -6.33 11.16
N ALA A 69 4.26 -6.53 10.85
CA ALA A 69 4.67 -7.49 9.81
C ALA A 69 4.98 -8.87 10.43
N SER A 70 4.02 -9.80 10.39
CA SER A 70 4.23 -11.20 10.81
C SER A 70 4.49 -12.12 9.61
N PRO A 71 5.04 -13.34 9.77
CA PRO A 71 5.16 -14.31 8.68
C PRO A 71 3.82 -14.58 7.99
N GLU A 72 2.72 -14.61 8.75
CA GLU A 72 1.35 -14.81 8.27
C GLU A 72 0.94 -13.71 7.29
N THR A 73 1.42 -12.49 7.51
CA THR A 73 1.19 -11.35 6.59
C THR A 73 1.79 -11.61 5.21
N CYS A 74 2.95 -12.27 5.16
CA CYS A 74 3.67 -12.50 3.91
C CYS A 74 3.17 -13.73 3.14
N VAL A 75 2.58 -14.72 3.81
CA VAL A 75 1.96 -15.88 3.14
C VAL A 75 0.56 -15.56 2.62
N ASN A 76 -0.14 -14.60 3.24
CA ASN A 76 -1.46 -14.12 2.82
C ASN A 76 -1.35 -12.80 2.03
N LEU A 77 -1.41 -12.91 0.70
CA LEU A 77 -1.25 -11.75 -0.19
C LEU A 77 -2.32 -10.66 0.04
N SER A 78 -3.53 -11.02 0.46
CA SER A 78 -4.59 -10.05 0.75
C SER A 78 -4.24 -9.21 1.98
N LEU A 79 -3.81 -9.85 3.06
CA LEU A 79 -3.38 -9.18 4.29
C LEU A 79 -2.18 -8.26 4.05
N PHE A 80 -1.20 -8.72 3.29
CA PHE A 80 -0.08 -7.86 2.86
C PHE A 80 -0.55 -6.62 2.08
N LYS A 81 -1.49 -6.78 1.14
CA LYS A 81 -2.03 -5.67 0.35
C LYS A 81 -2.82 -4.67 1.20
N GLU A 82 -3.56 -5.15 2.20
CA GLU A 82 -4.24 -4.30 3.18
C GLU A 82 -3.24 -3.48 3.98
N LEU A 83 -2.21 -4.11 4.53
CA LEU A 83 -1.17 -3.41 5.28
C LEU A 83 -0.40 -2.40 4.41
N LEU A 84 -0.07 -2.75 3.17
CA LEU A 84 0.53 -1.80 2.22
C LEU A 84 -0.38 -0.61 1.93
N LYS A 85 -1.69 -0.83 1.84
CA LYS A 85 -2.67 0.23 1.62
C LYS A 85 -2.70 1.19 2.81
N GLU A 86 -2.65 0.69 4.04
CA GLU A 86 -2.56 1.51 5.25
C GLU A 86 -1.30 2.39 5.23
N TYR A 87 -0.13 1.83 4.89
CA TYR A 87 1.09 2.63 4.75
C TYR A 87 1.00 3.68 3.62
N ARG A 88 0.25 3.42 2.53
CA ARG A 88 0.02 4.41 1.46
C ARG A 88 -0.96 5.51 1.90
N GLN A 89 -1.94 5.20 2.73
CA GLN A 89 -2.83 6.22 3.31
C GLN A 89 -2.08 7.20 4.22
N LEU A 90 -1.02 6.73 4.88
CA LEU A 90 -0.11 7.61 5.62
C LEU A 90 0.62 8.59 4.68
N ASP A 91 1.05 8.17 3.48
CA ASP A 91 1.62 9.07 2.48
C ASP A 91 0.61 10.13 2.04
N ASP A 92 -0.65 9.76 1.79
CA ASP A 92 -1.70 10.70 1.42
C ASP A 92 -1.91 11.75 2.53
N THR A 93 -1.86 11.32 3.79
CA THR A 93 -1.93 12.20 4.95
C THR A 93 -0.74 13.16 5.02
N ILE A 94 0.48 12.68 4.77
CA ILE A 94 1.69 13.50 4.70
C ILE A 94 1.58 14.52 3.55
N ASN A 95 1.13 14.09 2.37
CA ASN A 95 0.92 14.96 1.21
C ASN A 95 -0.14 16.03 1.46
N MET A 96 -1.24 15.69 2.14
CA MET A 96 -2.25 16.68 2.54
C MET A 96 -1.66 17.72 3.51
N ARG A 97 -0.88 17.29 4.49
CA ARG A 97 -0.22 18.19 5.46
C ARG A 97 0.82 19.08 4.79
N LEU A 98 1.58 18.54 3.84
CA LEU A 98 2.52 19.30 3.02
C LEU A 98 1.81 20.36 2.17
N ASN A 99 0.70 20.01 1.53
CA ASN A 99 -0.10 20.95 0.74
C ASN A 99 -0.68 22.08 1.61
N ARG A 100 -1.14 21.75 2.82
CA ARG A 100 -1.65 22.72 3.80
C ARG A 100 -0.55 23.63 4.32
N ALA A 101 0.60 23.09 4.71
CA ALA A 101 1.74 23.87 5.20
C ALA A 101 2.17 24.92 4.18
N ASN A 102 2.24 24.56 2.89
CA ASN A 102 2.57 25.51 1.84
C ASN A 102 1.46 26.55 1.59
N ALA A 103 0.17 26.20 1.74
CA ALA A 103 -0.90 27.20 1.64
C ALA A 103 -0.71 28.34 2.66
N ASN A 104 -0.39 27.99 3.90
CA ASN A 104 -0.12 28.96 4.96
C ASN A 104 1.10 29.82 4.63
N VAL A 105 2.20 29.22 4.15
CA VAL A 105 3.40 29.97 3.75
C VAL A 105 3.10 30.96 2.63
N ARG A 106 2.34 30.57 1.60
CA ARG A 106 1.95 31.48 0.51
C ARG A 106 1.09 32.64 0.97
N ASP A 107 0.23 32.42 1.97
CA ASP A 107 -0.60 33.47 2.55
C ASP A 107 0.23 34.43 3.40
N GLU A 108 1.25 33.93 4.11
CA GLU A 108 2.23 34.74 4.85
C GLU A 108 3.19 35.51 3.93
N GLU A 109 3.63 34.93 2.80
CA GLU A 109 4.45 35.59 1.78
C GLU A 109 3.75 36.81 1.17
N ARG A 110 2.41 36.82 1.11
CA ARG A 110 1.63 37.99 0.70
C ARG A 110 1.58 39.08 1.80
N GLY A 111 1.94 38.74 3.03
CA GLY A 111 1.86 39.60 4.21
C GLY A 111 3.19 40.20 4.69
N ARG A 112 4.31 39.44 4.79
CA ARG A 112 5.61 39.92 5.33
C ARG A 112 6.84 39.09 4.89
N THR A 113 8.01 39.73 4.98
CA THR A 113 9.35 39.34 4.47
C THR A 113 10.21 38.50 5.47
N ALA A 114 9.64 37.56 6.22
CA ALA A 114 10.42 36.72 7.16
C ALA A 114 10.42 35.26 6.70
N LYS A 115 11.40 34.88 5.88
CA LYS A 115 11.23 33.86 4.82
C LYS A 115 11.97 32.52 5.00
N GLY A 116 12.72 32.31 6.09
CA GLY A 116 13.67 31.20 6.15
C GLY A 116 13.37 30.12 7.19
N THR A 117 13.28 30.50 8.46
CA THR A 117 13.51 29.56 9.55
C THR A 117 12.32 28.63 9.86
N ILE A 118 11.08 29.08 9.68
CA ILE A 118 9.88 28.30 10.05
C ILE A 118 9.51 27.31 8.93
N GLU A 119 9.63 27.74 7.66
CA GLU A 119 9.40 26.90 6.48
C GLU A 119 10.38 25.72 6.45
N ASP A 120 11.67 25.99 6.69
CA ASP A 120 12.72 24.97 6.71
C ASP A 120 12.49 23.92 7.80
N GLN A 121 12.04 24.34 9.00
CA GLN A 121 11.71 23.40 10.08
C GLN A 121 10.47 22.56 9.79
N ALA A 122 9.46 23.13 9.12
CA ALA A 122 8.26 22.39 8.71
C ALA A 122 8.60 21.34 7.63
N CYS A 123 9.38 21.73 6.63
CA CYS A 123 9.89 20.83 5.59
C CYS A 123 10.77 19.73 6.19
N ALA A 124 11.63 20.04 7.16
CA ALA A 124 12.46 19.05 7.85
C ALA A 124 11.62 17.98 8.59
N ARG A 125 10.57 18.39 9.31
CA ARG A 125 9.68 17.44 9.99
C ARG A 125 8.92 16.56 9.01
N LEU A 126 8.34 17.15 7.97
CA LEU A 126 7.62 16.40 6.94
C LEU A 126 8.54 15.45 6.16
N TRP A 127 9.79 15.85 5.93
CA TRP A 127 10.80 14.99 5.33
C TRP A 127 11.09 13.75 6.18
N GLN A 128 11.26 13.93 7.49
CA GLN A 128 11.49 12.82 8.41
C GLN A 128 10.31 11.84 8.45
N GLU A 129 9.08 12.35 8.44
CA GLU A 129 7.88 11.52 8.34
C GLU A 129 7.81 10.75 7.03
N LEU A 130 8.11 11.41 5.90
CA LEU A 130 8.11 10.82 4.57
C LEU A 130 9.13 9.67 4.47
N VAL A 131 10.38 9.92 4.90
CA VAL A 131 11.45 8.92 4.89
C VAL A 131 11.14 7.76 5.82
N SER A 132 10.61 8.03 7.02
CA SER A 132 10.20 6.99 7.97
C SER A 132 9.15 6.06 7.34
N ASN A 133 8.18 6.61 6.62
CA ASN A 133 7.15 5.81 5.96
C ASN A 133 7.69 5.01 4.77
N TRP A 134 8.58 5.60 3.96
CA TRP A 134 9.30 4.88 2.89
C TRP A 134 10.11 3.71 3.44
N ASN A 135 10.79 3.91 4.57
CA ASN A 135 11.55 2.88 5.26
C ASN A 135 10.66 1.72 5.72
N ARG A 136 9.52 2.03 6.37
CA ARG A 136 8.57 1.01 6.81
C ARG A 136 8.08 0.14 5.66
N ARG A 137 7.69 0.75 4.53
CA ARG A 137 7.28 0.00 3.33
C ARG A 137 8.41 -0.81 2.73
N LYS A 138 9.62 -0.24 2.63
CA LYS A 138 10.82 -0.96 2.15
C LYS A 138 11.07 -2.22 2.96
N GLN A 139 11.03 -2.09 4.28
CA GLN A 139 11.29 -3.18 5.21
C GLN A 139 10.17 -4.23 5.15
N LEU A 140 8.89 -3.83 5.06
CA LEU A 140 7.78 -4.76 4.88
C LEU A 140 7.93 -5.60 3.61
N VAL A 141 8.16 -4.94 2.46
CA VAL A 141 8.32 -5.64 1.19
C VAL A 141 9.56 -6.55 1.22
N GLY A 142 10.69 -6.06 1.72
CA GLY A 142 11.92 -6.85 1.83
C GLY A 142 11.77 -8.05 2.76
N TYR A 143 11.06 -7.88 3.88
CA TYR A 143 10.76 -8.97 4.80
C TYR A 143 9.90 -10.04 4.12
N CYS A 144 8.82 -9.67 3.43
CA CYS A 144 7.97 -10.64 2.76
C CYS A 144 8.65 -11.36 1.59
N VAL A 145 9.54 -10.68 0.84
CA VAL A 145 10.41 -11.35 -0.13
C VAL A 145 11.26 -12.41 0.57
N SER A 146 11.89 -12.09 1.70
CA SER A 146 12.74 -13.05 2.43
C SER A 146 12.00 -14.26 2.99
N ILE A 147 10.73 -14.10 3.40
CA ILE A 147 9.90 -15.19 3.90
C ILE A 147 9.52 -16.14 2.76
N VAL A 148 9.10 -15.60 1.61
CA VAL A 148 8.74 -16.43 0.45
C VAL A 148 9.97 -17.08 -0.17
N ASP A 149 11.10 -16.38 -0.26
CA ASP A 149 12.35 -16.96 -0.77
C ASP A 149 12.77 -18.19 0.05
N ARG A 150 12.71 -18.09 1.39
CA ARG A 150 12.98 -19.24 2.28
C ARG A 150 12.00 -20.40 2.05
N GLY A 151 10.70 -20.09 1.94
CA GLY A 151 9.68 -21.10 1.66
C GLY A 151 9.83 -21.77 0.29
N LEU A 152 10.41 -21.09 -0.70
CA LEU A 152 10.74 -21.66 -2.01
C LEU A 152 11.98 -22.57 -1.94
N GLU A 153 13.03 -22.14 -1.22
CA GLU A 153 14.24 -22.94 -1.00
C GLU A 153 13.94 -24.25 -0.26
N GLU A 154 13.10 -24.20 0.77
CA GLU A 154 12.66 -25.39 1.51
C GLU A 154 11.89 -26.36 0.61
N LYS A 155 10.92 -25.86 -0.17
CA LYS A 155 10.18 -26.69 -1.14
C LYS A 155 11.08 -27.29 -2.20
N GLN A 156 12.08 -26.54 -2.67
CA GLN A 156 13.05 -27.03 -3.65
C GLN A 156 13.85 -28.22 -3.09
N LYS A 157 14.33 -28.13 -1.84
CA LYS A 157 15.03 -29.23 -1.16
C LYS A 157 14.16 -30.49 -1.03
N ILE A 158 12.86 -30.33 -0.73
CA ILE A 158 11.95 -31.48 -0.62
C ILE A 158 11.68 -32.12 -1.98
N ILE A 159 11.58 -31.32 -3.05
CA ILE A 159 11.40 -31.81 -4.43
C ILE A 159 12.62 -32.59 -4.93
N GLU A 160 13.82 -32.21 -4.48
CA GLU A 160 15.09 -32.87 -4.81
C GLU A 160 15.32 -34.15 -3.98
N ASN A 161 14.68 -34.27 -2.83
CA ASN A 161 14.75 -35.46 -2.00
C ASN A 161 14.11 -36.68 -2.72
N GLN A 162 14.92 -37.71 -2.94
CA GLN A 162 14.53 -38.94 -3.66
C GLN A 162 13.53 -39.80 -2.88
N ASP A 163 13.44 -39.63 -1.56
CA ASP A 163 12.54 -40.39 -0.67
C ASP A 163 11.09 -39.86 -0.71
N THR A 164 10.85 -38.72 -1.37
CA THR A 164 9.52 -38.11 -1.46
C THR A 164 8.62 -38.86 -2.45
N SER A 165 7.43 -39.27 -2.01
CA SER A 165 6.49 -39.98 -2.88
C SER A 165 6.10 -39.14 -4.12
N PRO A 166 5.83 -39.76 -5.29
CA PRO A 166 5.47 -39.03 -6.50
C PRO A 166 4.20 -38.16 -6.37
N ALA A 167 3.25 -38.57 -5.52
CA ALA A 167 2.06 -37.78 -5.24
C ALA A 167 2.38 -36.54 -4.39
N ALA A 168 3.16 -36.69 -3.33
CA ALA A 168 3.61 -35.58 -2.49
C ALA A 168 4.46 -34.58 -3.29
N ARG A 169 5.36 -35.08 -4.15
CA ARG A 169 6.20 -34.23 -5.02
C ARG A 169 5.34 -33.35 -5.93
N ARG A 170 4.29 -33.89 -6.57
CA ARG A 170 3.38 -33.10 -7.42
C ARG A 170 2.66 -32.00 -6.64
N LYS A 171 2.22 -32.29 -5.42
CA LYS A 171 1.57 -31.30 -4.53
C LYS A 171 2.54 -30.16 -4.19
N ILE A 172 3.77 -30.48 -3.78
CA ILE A 172 4.78 -29.49 -3.40
C ILE A 172 5.20 -28.64 -4.60
N VAL A 173 5.30 -29.22 -5.80
CA VAL A 173 5.57 -28.46 -7.04
C VAL A 173 4.46 -27.44 -7.31
N ALA A 174 3.19 -27.81 -7.12
CA ALA A 174 2.07 -26.89 -7.30
C ALA A 174 2.10 -25.75 -6.27
N GLU A 175 2.39 -26.05 -4.99
CA GLU A 175 2.55 -25.05 -3.94
C GLU A 175 3.75 -24.12 -4.19
N LYS A 176 4.88 -24.67 -4.67
CA LYS A 176 6.06 -23.89 -5.06
C LYS A 176 5.73 -22.89 -6.17
N TYR A 177 4.99 -23.31 -7.19
CA TYR A 177 4.55 -22.40 -8.25
C TYR A 177 3.65 -21.27 -7.73
N ALA A 178 2.73 -21.58 -6.80
CA ALA A 178 1.91 -20.56 -6.15
C ALA A 178 2.77 -19.53 -5.39
N ASP A 179 3.83 -19.97 -4.72
CA ASP A 179 4.76 -19.10 -4.02
C ASP A 179 5.66 -18.29 -4.98
N GLU A 180 6.05 -18.82 -6.14
CA GLU A 180 6.75 -18.07 -7.19
C GLU A 180 5.91 -16.90 -7.69
N VAL A 181 4.60 -17.11 -7.87
CA VAL A 181 3.67 -16.03 -8.22
C VAL A 181 3.63 -14.97 -7.12
N LYS A 182 3.53 -15.36 -5.84
CA LYS A 182 3.57 -14.40 -4.71
C LYS A 182 4.89 -13.63 -4.69
N ARG A 183 6.01 -14.30 -4.89
CA ARG A 183 7.34 -13.69 -4.98
C ARG A 183 7.37 -12.60 -6.05
N GLN A 184 6.84 -12.90 -7.24
CA GLN A 184 6.75 -11.91 -8.32
C GLN A 184 5.86 -10.72 -7.93
N GLN A 185 4.74 -10.95 -7.23
CA GLN A 185 3.91 -9.86 -6.72
C GLN A 185 4.68 -8.95 -5.76
N PHE A 186 5.47 -9.51 -4.83
CA PHE A 186 6.29 -8.71 -3.92
C PHE A 186 7.38 -7.91 -4.66
N HIS A 187 8.03 -8.49 -5.68
CA HIS A 187 8.98 -7.76 -6.52
C HIS A 187 8.34 -6.65 -7.34
N ASN A 188 7.10 -6.86 -7.80
CA ASN A 188 6.33 -5.80 -8.45
C ASN A 188 6.10 -4.63 -7.49
N GLU A 189 5.86 -4.90 -6.19
CA GLU A 189 5.71 -3.84 -5.19
C GLU A 189 7.02 -3.06 -4.93
N VAL A 190 8.19 -3.67 -5.09
CA VAL A 190 9.47 -2.93 -5.10
C VAL A 190 9.47 -1.89 -6.22
N SER A 191 8.97 -2.26 -7.40
CA SER A 191 8.87 -1.35 -8.54
C SER A 191 7.84 -0.24 -8.33
N VAL A 192 6.66 -0.58 -7.77
CA VAL A 192 5.64 0.41 -7.41
C VAL A 192 6.18 1.38 -6.36
N GLU A 193 6.93 0.90 -5.37
CA GLU A 193 7.52 1.74 -4.33
C GLU A 193 8.52 2.76 -4.91
N MET A 194 9.31 2.40 -5.93
CA MET A 194 10.16 3.37 -6.63
C MET A 194 9.34 4.50 -7.26
N ILE A 195 8.21 4.18 -7.91
CA ILE A 195 7.31 5.17 -8.52
C ILE A 195 6.70 6.07 -7.44
N VAL A 196 6.23 5.50 -6.34
CA VAL A 196 5.63 6.25 -5.22
C VAL A 196 6.65 7.21 -4.63
N ARG A 197 7.89 6.77 -4.36
CA ARG A 197 8.95 7.65 -3.84
C ARG A 197 9.25 8.81 -4.75
N LYS A 198 9.40 8.55 -6.05
CA LYS A 198 9.67 9.59 -7.06
C LYS A 198 8.58 10.65 -7.06
N ARG A 199 7.31 10.24 -7.15
CA ARG A 199 6.16 11.16 -7.14
C ARG A 199 6.05 11.96 -5.84
N SER A 200 6.19 11.30 -4.69
CA SER A 200 6.14 11.98 -3.40
C SER A 200 7.30 12.96 -3.24
N LEU A 201 8.50 12.63 -3.76
CA LEU A 201 9.63 13.56 -3.76
C LEU A 201 9.40 14.77 -4.69
N GLU A 202 8.83 14.56 -5.88
CA GLU A 202 8.49 15.66 -6.80
C GLU A 202 7.52 16.65 -6.14
N VAL A 203 6.48 16.13 -5.49
CA VAL A 203 5.53 16.95 -4.72
C VAL A 203 6.28 17.66 -3.59
N PHE A 204 7.08 16.94 -2.79
CA PHE A 204 7.87 17.53 -1.71
C PHE A 204 8.75 18.70 -2.20
N ARG A 205 9.55 18.50 -3.25
CA ARG A 205 10.45 19.53 -3.81
C ARG A 205 9.70 20.72 -4.39
N SER A 206 8.51 20.52 -4.95
CA SER A 206 7.67 21.63 -5.43
C SER A 206 7.22 22.55 -4.30
N LYS A 207 7.13 22.03 -3.07
CA LYS A 207 6.66 22.77 -1.90
C LYS A 207 7.81 23.25 -1.01
N CYS A 208 8.90 22.49 -0.93
CA CYS A 208 10.08 22.73 -0.12
C CYS A 208 11.29 22.98 -1.04
N ARG A 209 11.29 24.09 -1.78
CA ARG A 209 12.21 24.32 -2.91
C ARG A 209 13.68 24.38 -2.52
N TYR A 210 13.98 24.95 -1.35
CA TYR A 210 15.34 25.15 -0.85
C TYR A 210 15.77 24.09 0.17
N PHE A 211 14.88 23.16 0.50
CA PHE A 211 15.19 22.10 1.44
C PHE A 211 16.23 21.14 0.85
N VAL A 212 17.23 20.83 1.66
CA VAL A 212 18.21 19.78 1.39
C VAL A 212 18.30 18.89 2.64
N PRO A 213 18.17 17.56 2.51
CA PRO A 213 18.32 16.67 3.66
C PRO A 213 19.67 16.88 4.36
N PRO A 214 19.69 16.92 5.70
CA PRO A 214 20.93 17.12 6.46
C PRO A 214 21.91 15.96 6.21
N LEU A 215 23.20 16.30 6.10
CA LEU A 215 24.25 15.31 5.80
C LEU A 215 24.43 14.25 6.90
N THR A 216 23.95 14.53 8.10
CA THR A 216 23.99 13.60 9.24
C THR A 216 23.07 12.38 9.02
N ASP A 217 22.02 12.53 8.22
CA ASP A 217 21.07 11.46 7.94
C ASP A 217 21.42 10.77 6.60
N VAL A 218 22.40 9.89 6.68
CA VAL A 218 22.96 9.18 5.52
C VAL A 218 21.90 8.32 4.82
N GLU A 219 21.00 7.69 5.57
CA GLU A 219 19.96 6.85 4.98
C GLU A 219 18.91 7.70 4.26
N ALA A 220 18.38 8.74 4.91
CA ALA A 220 17.45 9.65 4.25
C ALA A 220 18.09 10.27 3.00
N ARG A 221 19.39 10.61 3.05
CA ARG A 221 20.08 11.15 1.89
C ARG A 221 20.19 10.15 0.75
N ARG A 222 20.52 8.89 1.04
CA ARG A 222 20.51 7.81 0.03
C ARG A 222 19.13 7.65 -0.59
N MET A 223 18.06 7.74 0.21
CA MET A 223 16.69 7.67 -0.31
C MET A 223 16.32 8.86 -1.19
N TRP A 224 16.73 10.07 -0.80
CA TRP A 224 16.60 11.27 -1.62
C TRP A 224 17.27 11.07 -2.98
N ASP A 225 18.55 10.68 -2.99
CA ASP A 225 19.31 10.51 -4.22
C ASP A 225 18.77 9.37 -5.10
N ALA A 226 18.25 8.30 -4.49
CA ALA A 226 17.63 7.19 -5.20
C ALA A 226 16.30 7.60 -5.87
N ALA A 227 15.49 8.42 -5.20
CA ALA A 227 14.20 8.87 -5.72
C ALA A 227 14.32 9.96 -6.81
N LEU A 228 15.51 10.55 -7.00
CA LEU A 228 15.81 11.48 -8.09
C LEU A 228 16.07 10.81 -9.45
N ARG A 229 16.35 9.51 -9.47
CA ARG A 229 16.61 8.73 -10.69
C ARG A 229 15.26 8.25 -11.24
#